data_AF-A0AAW0FA35-F1
#
_entry.id   AF-A0AAW0FA35-F1
#
_cell.length_a   1.000
_cell.length_b   1.000
_cell.length_c   1.000
_cell.angle_alpha   90.00
_cell.angle_beta   90.00
_cell.angle_gamma   90.00
#
_symmetry.space_group_name_H-M   'P 1'
#
loop_
_entity.id
_entity.type
_entity.pdbx_description
1 polymer ?
#
loop_
_entity_poly.entity_id
_entity_poly.type
_entity_poly.pdbx_seq_one_letter_code
_entity_poly.pdbx_strand_id
1 'polypeptide(L)'
;MRKESHRNEGSVKKFAHITPRTLLGILRLSQALARLSFTNTVTAEHVDEALRLLEVSKSSLYADEDTIHEDESATSRIYQIIKSMAGDGFDEITNLSLADVRERVIAKGYTLRQLQLCLDEYNQMGTMQIADDTLILVDMSDAY
;
A
#
# COMPACT_ATOMS: atom_id res chain seq x y z
N MET A 1 6.64 -10.08 11.77
CA MET A 1 7.02 -11.46 11.35
C MET A 1 5.85 -12.36 10.96
N ARG A 2 4.95 -12.82 11.84
CA ARG A 2 3.87 -13.76 11.43
C ARG A 2 2.83 -13.17 10.46
N LYS A 3 2.49 -11.89 10.63
CA LYS A 3 1.57 -11.18 9.71
C LYS A 3 2.17 -10.88 8.34
N GLU A 4 3.48 -10.71 8.25
CA GLU A 4 4.19 -10.47 6.97
C GLU A 4 4.31 -11.74 6.14
N SER A 5 4.37 -12.92 6.79
CA SER A 5 4.42 -14.21 6.10
C SER A 5 3.19 -14.46 5.24
N HIS A 6 1.99 -14.14 5.74
CA HIS A 6 0.75 -14.31 4.98
C HIS A 6 0.58 -13.28 3.85
N ARG A 7 1.11 -12.06 4.02
CA ARG A 7 1.00 -11.01 2.98
C ARG A 7 1.82 -11.31 1.72
N ASN A 8 2.80 -12.20 1.82
CA ASN A 8 3.75 -12.52 0.75
C ASN A 8 3.52 -13.89 0.08
N GLU A 9 2.44 -14.61 0.41
CA GLU A 9 2.17 -15.95 -0.16
C GLU A 9 1.95 -15.97 -1.69
N GLY A 10 1.74 -14.81 -2.33
CA GLY A 10 1.57 -14.67 -3.78
C GLY A 10 2.58 -13.76 -4.50
N SER A 11 3.53 -13.15 -3.79
CA SER A 11 4.51 -12.24 -4.41
C SER A 11 5.81 -12.97 -4.75
N VAL A 12 6.44 -12.60 -5.87
CA VAL A 12 7.80 -13.04 -6.29
C VAL A 12 8.87 -12.67 -5.25
N LYS A 13 8.48 -11.99 -4.17
CA LYS A 13 9.18 -11.95 -2.88
C LYS A 13 9.20 -13.34 -2.21
N LYS A 14 9.84 -14.32 -2.85
CA LYS A 14 10.45 -15.43 -2.14
C LYS A 14 11.46 -14.81 -1.18
N PHE A 15 11.03 -14.65 0.07
CA PHE A 15 11.87 -14.17 1.14
C PHE A 15 13.25 -14.81 1.04
N ALA A 16 14.28 -13.97 1.14
CA ALA A 16 15.65 -14.38 1.39
C ALA A 16 15.64 -15.67 2.21
N HIS A 17 16.00 -16.80 1.58
CA HIS A 17 15.95 -18.09 2.23
C HIS A 17 16.60 -17.95 3.60
N ILE A 18 15.81 -18.08 4.66
CA ILE A 18 16.32 -18.03 6.02
C ILE A 18 17.14 -19.31 6.14
N THR A 19 18.45 -19.15 5.97
CA THR A 19 19.39 -20.24 5.99
C THR A 19 20.27 -20.09 7.22
N PRO A 20 20.90 -21.16 7.69
CA PRO A 20 21.90 -21.05 8.74
C PRO A 20 22.99 -20.00 8.45
N ARG A 21 23.27 -19.72 7.16
CA ARG A 21 24.21 -18.68 6.72
C ARG A 21 23.74 -17.25 7.02
N THR A 22 22.44 -16.97 6.89
CA THR A 22 21.91 -15.62 7.22
C THR A 22 21.99 -15.36 8.72
N LEU A 23 21.67 -16.37 9.55
CA LEU A 23 21.83 -16.29 11.00
C LEU A 23 23.29 -16.07 11.42
N LEU A 24 24.22 -16.80 10.81
CA LEU A 24 25.65 -16.61 11.05
C LEU A 24 26.13 -15.20 10.63
N GLY A 25 25.57 -14.65 9.55
CA GLY A 25 25.83 -13.28 9.12
C GLY A 25 25.43 -12.25 10.18
N ILE A 26 24.23 -12.39 10.76
CA ILE A 26 23.73 -11.50 11.83
C ILE A 26 24.65 -11.56 13.06
N LEU A 27 25.09 -12.75 13.46
CA LEU A 27 26.02 -12.91 14.58
C LEU A 27 27.36 -12.22 14.33
N ARG A 28 27.91 -12.33 13.11
CA ARG A 28 29.16 -11.66 12.72
C ARG A 28 29.03 -10.15 12.73
N LEU A 29 27.91 -9.61 12.24
CA LEU A 29 27.62 -8.17 12.30
C LEU A 29 27.51 -7.69 13.75
N SER A 30 26.80 -8.43 14.60
CA SER A 30 26.66 -8.11 16.03
C SER A 30 28.02 -8.10 16.75
N GLN A 31 28.90 -9.06 16.44
CA GLN A 31 30.27 -9.09 16.96
C GLN A 31 31.14 -7.94 16.45
N ALA A 32 30.98 -7.55 15.18
CA ALA A 32 31.70 -6.40 14.63
C ALA A 32 31.24 -5.09 15.27
N LEU A 33 29.93 -4.92 15.52
CA LEU A 33 29.38 -3.76 16.22
C LEU A 33 29.90 -3.67 17.66
N ALA A 34 29.97 -4.78 18.38
CA ALA A 34 30.59 -4.84 19.70
C ALA A 34 32.06 -4.37 19.68
N ARG A 35 32.84 -4.79 18.66
CA ARG A 35 34.22 -4.34 18.47
C ARG A 35 34.33 -2.84 18.16
N LEU A 36 33.41 -2.30 17.37
CA LEU A 36 33.34 -0.86 17.09
C LEU A 36 32.99 -0.05 18.35
N SER A 37 32.20 -0.63 19.25
CA SER A 37 31.86 -0.07 20.56
C SER A 37 32.93 -0.34 21.63
N PHE A 38 34.05 -0.97 21.27
CA PHE A 38 35.13 -1.38 22.19
C PHE A 38 34.67 -2.32 23.32
N THR A 39 33.60 -3.08 23.12
CA THR A 39 33.14 -4.10 24.07
C THR A 39 33.61 -5.49 23.65
N ASN A 40 34.04 -6.30 24.61
CA ASN A 40 34.45 -7.68 24.36
C ASN A 40 33.28 -8.68 24.46
N THR A 41 32.07 -8.18 24.76
CA THR A 41 30.84 -8.96 24.89
C THR A 41 29.78 -8.38 23.96
N VAL A 42 28.99 -9.28 23.37
CA VAL A 42 27.84 -8.91 22.54
C VAL A 42 26.63 -8.76 23.45
N THR A 43 26.02 -7.58 23.43
CA THR A 43 24.76 -7.24 24.10
C THR A 43 23.59 -7.37 23.12
N ALA A 44 22.36 -7.35 23.63
CA ALA A 44 21.16 -7.37 22.80
C ALA A 44 21.10 -6.17 21.83
N GLU A 45 21.58 -5.00 22.25
CA GLU A 45 21.61 -3.79 21.43
C GLU A 45 22.38 -3.96 20.12
N HIS A 46 23.51 -4.68 20.15
CA HIS A 46 24.29 -4.96 18.93
C HIS A 46 23.55 -5.92 17.98
N VAL A 47 22.74 -6.82 18.53
CA VAL A 47 21.91 -7.75 17.72
C VAL A 47 20.75 -7.00 17.10
N ASP A 48 20.08 -6.14 17.86
CA ASP A 48 18.98 -5.32 17.38
C ASP A 48 19.45 -4.37 16.27
N GLU A 49 20.62 -3.74 16.44
CA GLU A 49 21.19 -2.89 15.39
C GLU A 49 21.61 -3.68 14.15
N ALA A 50 22.18 -4.88 14.32
CA ALA A 50 22.49 -5.75 13.18
C ALA A 50 21.24 -6.16 12.39
N LEU A 51 20.12 -6.42 13.07
CA LEU A 51 18.83 -6.70 12.45
C LEU A 51 18.29 -5.47 11.72
N ARG A 52 18.35 -4.30 12.36
CA ARG A 52 17.92 -3.02 11.74
C ARG A 52 18.73 -2.71 10.48
N LEU A 53 20.05 -2.88 10.51
CA LEU A 53 20.92 -2.69 9.34
C LEU A 53 20.58 -3.65 8.20
N LEU A 54 20.29 -4.91 8.52
CA LEU A 54 19.88 -5.90 7.54
C LEU A 54 18.53 -5.55 6.90
N GLU A 55 17.59 -5.02 7.66
CA GLU A 55 16.31 -4.52 7.15
C GLU A 55 16.50 -3.32 6.21
N VAL A 56 17.25 -2.30 6.63
CA VAL A 56 17.54 -1.12 5.80
C VAL A 56 18.31 -1.49 4.53
N SER A 57 19.20 -2.49 4.57
CA SER A 57 19.90 -2.95 3.36
C SER A 57 18.96 -3.46 2.26
N LYS A 58 17.72 -3.81 2.62
CA LYS A 58 16.68 -4.29 1.71
C LYS A 58 15.61 -3.24 1.42
N SER A 59 15.59 -2.10 2.11
CA SER A 59 14.54 -1.09 1.94
C SER A 59 14.53 -0.52 0.52
N SER A 60 15.69 -0.45 -0.15
CA SER A 60 15.78 -0.05 -1.55
C SER A 60 15.09 -1.01 -2.53
N LEU A 61 14.99 -2.30 -2.18
CA LEU A 61 14.28 -3.29 -2.99
C LEU A 61 12.76 -3.20 -2.83
N TYR A 62 12.29 -2.63 -1.72
CA TYR A 62 10.87 -2.46 -1.42
C TYR A 62 10.34 -1.09 -1.84
N ALA A 63 11.20 -0.08 -1.94
CA ALA A 63 10.84 1.27 -2.37
C ALA A 63 10.21 1.31 -3.77
N ASP A 64 10.54 0.36 -4.65
CA ASP A 64 9.95 0.24 -5.99
C ASP A 64 8.57 -0.43 -6.02
N GLU A 65 8.11 -1.02 -4.91
CA GLU A 65 6.73 -1.55 -4.79
C GLU A 65 5.80 -0.62 -4.01
N ASP A 66 6.34 0.19 -3.08
CA ASP A 66 5.57 1.26 -2.40
C ASP A 66 5.36 2.50 -3.31
N THR A 67 5.87 2.49 -4.54
CA THR A 67 5.51 3.44 -5.61
C THR A 67 4.18 3.11 -6.29
N ILE A 68 3.50 2.03 -5.90
CA ILE A 68 2.04 2.14 -5.79
C ILE A 68 1.80 3.00 -4.56
N HIS A 69 2.07 4.30 -4.69
CA HIS A 69 1.47 5.28 -3.81
C HIS A 69 -0.04 5.00 -3.90
N GLU A 70 -0.60 4.34 -2.87
CA GLU A 70 -1.96 4.67 -2.47
C GLU A 70 -1.90 6.15 -2.16
N ASP A 71 -2.14 6.97 -3.19
CA ASP A 71 -2.15 8.41 -3.08
C ASP A 71 -3.10 8.72 -1.91
N GLU A 72 -2.57 9.23 -0.80
CA GLU A 72 -3.40 9.58 0.36
C GLU A 72 -4.24 10.85 0.09
N SER A 73 -4.29 11.28 -1.17
CA SER A 73 -5.14 12.37 -1.60
C SER A 73 -6.58 12.11 -1.19
N ALA A 74 -7.29 13.19 -0.84
CA ALA A 74 -8.70 13.10 -0.53
C ALA A 74 -9.50 12.52 -1.71
N THR A 75 -9.04 12.74 -2.96
CA THR A 75 -9.68 12.22 -4.17
C THR A 75 -9.52 10.71 -4.29
N SER A 76 -8.34 10.15 -4.06
CA SER A 76 -8.10 8.70 -4.05
C SER A 76 -8.87 7.98 -2.93
N ARG A 77 -8.98 8.57 -1.73
CA ARG A 77 -9.81 8.00 -0.66
C ARG A 77 -11.30 8.04 -0.99
N ILE A 78 -11.79 9.09 -1.63
CA ILE A 78 -13.17 9.19 -2.11
C ILE A 78 -13.42 8.14 -3.22
N TYR A 79 -12.48 7.95 -4.14
CA TYR A 79 -12.53 6.91 -5.16
C TYR A 79 -12.68 5.51 -4.55
N GLN A 80 -11.90 5.18 -3.51
CA GLN A 80 -12.03 3.89 -2.82
C GLN A 80 -13.39 3.72 -2.14
N ILE A 81 -13.98 4.79 -1.60
CA ILE A 81 -15.34 4.76 -1.05
C ILE A 81 -16.35 4.44 -2.15
N ILE A 82 -16.25 5.11 -3.29
CA ILE A 82 -17.14 4.89 -4.45
C ILE A 82 -16.97 3.46 -4.98
N LYS A 83 -15.72 2.97 -5.10
CA LYS A 83 -15.43 1.59 -5.50
C LYS A 83 -16.02 0.57 -4.53
N SER A 84 -15.97 0.84 -3.22
CA SER A 84 -16.61 -0.03 -2.21
C SER A 84 -18.14 -0.04 -2.31
N MET A 85 -18.76 1.02 -2.84
CA MET A 85 -20.22 1.08 -3.07
C MET A 85 -20.63 0.28 -4.30
N ALA A 86 -19.75 0.17 -5.30
CA ALA A 86 -19.98 -0.65 -6.50
C ALA A 86 -19.96 -2.17 -6.21
N GLY A 87 -19.26 -2.60 -5.16
CA GLY A 87 -19.12 -4.01 -4.77
C GLY A 87 -18.08 -4.76 -5.62
N ASP A 88 -17.72 -5.98 -5.17
CA ASP A 88 -16.70 -6.83 -5.83
C ASP A 88 -17.14 -7.41 -7.19
N GLY A 89 -18.41 -7.21 -7.59
CA GLY A 89 -18.94 -7.61 -8.89
C GLY A 89 -18.68 -6.55 -9.96
N PHE A 90 -17.41 -6.37 -10.31
CA PHE A 90 -16.94 -5.39 -11.31
C PHE A 90 -17.17 -5.89 -12.75
N ASP A 91 -18.32 -6.50 -13.04
CA ASP A 91 -18.67 -6.94 -14.39
C ASP A 91 -19.44 -5.82 -15.11
N GLU A 92 -18.75 -5.15 -16.05
CA GLU A 92 -19.32 -4.41 -17.18
C GLU A 92 -20.19 -3.17 -16.88
N ILE A 93 -19.65 -2.15 -16.20
CA ILE A 93 -20.27 -0.81 -16.01
C ILE A 93 -21.22 -0.77 -14.80
N THR A 94 -20.73 -0.21 -13.70
CA THR A 94 -21.55 0.03 -12.51
C THR A 94 -22.18 1.43 -12.55
N ASN A 95 -23.50 1.48 -12.40
CA ASN A 95 -24.26 2.72 -12.25
C ASN A 95 -24.57 2.97 -10.77
N LEU A 96 -24.15 4.11 -10.23
CA LEU A 96 -24.41 4.55 -8.87
C LEU A 96 -25.21 5.85 -8.90
N SER A 97 -26.19 6.02 -7.99
CA SER A 97 -26.85 7.31 -7.85
C SER A 97 -25.90 8.34 -7.23
N LEU A 98 -25.80 9.52 -7.83
CA LEU A 98 -25.00 10.61 -7.27
C LEU A 98 -25.50 11.06 -5.90
N ALA A 99 -26.80 10.93 -5.61
CA ALA A 99 -27.38 11.25 -4.31
C ALA A 99 -26.79 10.36 -3.20
N ASP A 100 -26.76 9.04 -3.44
CA ASP A 100 -26.24 8.05 -2.49
C ASP A 100 -24.73 8.22 -2.26
N VAL A 101 -23.98 8.48 -3.34
CA VAL A 101 -22.54 8.75 -3.28
C VAL A 101 -22.28 10.00 -2.43
N ARG A 102 -23.04 11.09 -2.65
CA ARG A 102 -22.91 12.33 -1.87
C ARG A 102 -23.18 12.09 -0.39
N GLU A 103 -24.24 11.39 -0.04
CA GLU A 103 -24.57 11.08 1.34
C GLU A 103 -23.45 10.27 2.01
N ARG A 104 -22.92 9.26 1.33
CA ARG A 104 -21.86 8.40 1.85
C ARG A 104 -20.53 9.12 2.06
N VAL A 105 -20.17 10.00 1.13
CA VAL A 105 -18.94 10.80 1.19
C VAL A 105 -19.00 11.82 2.32
N ILE A 106 -20.16 12.46 2.53
CA ILE A 106 -20.39 13.36 3.67
C ILE A 106 -20.38 12.60 5.00
N ALA A 107 -21.02 11.43 5.06
CA ALA A 107 -21.02 10.57 6.26
C ALA A 107 -19.61 10.11 6.68
N LYS A 108 -18.68 10.02 5.72
CA LYS A 108 -17.26 9.71 5.95
C LYS A 108 -16.42 10.94 6.33
N GLY A 109 -17.00 12.15 6.35
CA GLY A 109 -16.35 13.38 6.79
C GLY A 109 -15.71 14.21 5.67
N TYR A 110 -15.98 13.90 4.40
CA TYR A 110 -15.48 14.66 3.27
C TYR A 110 -16.47 15.74 2.83
N THR A 111 -15.94 16.82 2.25
CA THR A 111 -16.75 17.94 1.76
C THR A 111 -17.26 17.69 0.34
N LEU A 112 -18.36 18.35 -0.03
CA LEU A 112 -18.89 18.30 -1.39
C LEU A 112 -17.88 18.79 -2.43
N ARG A 113 -17.04 19.76 -2.04
CA ARG A 113 -15.97 20.30 -2.90
C ARG A 113 -14.90 19.25 -3.21
N GLN A 114 -14.52 18.43 -2.24
CA GLN A 114 -13.56 17.34 -2.44
C GLN A 114 -14.14 16.24 -3.33
N LEU A 115 -15.43 15.94 -3.19
CA LEU A 115 -16.13 15.02 -4.09
C LEU A 115 -16.14 15.55 -5.52
N GLN A 116 -16.44 16.82 -5.72
CA GLN A 116 -16.47 17.43 -7.05
C GLN A 116 -15.08 17.40 -7.71
N LEU A 117 -14.02 17.74 -6.96
CA LEU A 117 -12.64 17.64 -7.45
C LEU A 117 -12.27 16.20 -7.84
N CYS A 118 -12.68 15.21 -7.04
CA CYS A 118 -12.49 13.79 -7.35
C CYS A 118 -13.20 13.40 -8.65
N LEU A 119 -14.47 13.79 -8.79
CA LEU A 119 -15.26 13.48 -9.98
C LEU A 119 -14.65 14.12 -11.24
N ASP A 120 -14.23 15.39 -11.17
CA ASP A 120 -13.60 16.09 -12.29
C ASP A 120 -12.27 15.41 -12.70
N GLU A 121 -11.45 15.03 -11.71
CA GLU A 121 -10.16 14.36 -11.90
C GLU A 121 -10.34 12.99 -12.57
N TYR A 122 -11.18 12.11 -12.01
CA TYR A 122 -11.39 10.76 -12.57
C TYR A 122 -12.25 10.77 -13.85
N ASN A 123 -13.01 11.83 -14.11
CA ASN A 123 -13.67 12.04 -15.39
C ASN A 123 -12.66 12.37 -16.49
N GLN A 124 -11.69 13.23 -16.20
CA GLN A 124 -10.61 13.54 -17.14
C GLN A 124 -9.74 12.31 -17.46
N MET A 125 -9.59 11.40 -16.49
CA MET A 125 -8.87 10.12 -16.66
C MET A 125 -9.70 9.04 -17.37
N GLY A 126 -11.00 9.26 -17.60
CA GLY A 126 -11.88 8.32 -18.28
C GLY A 126 -12.38 7.14 -17.44
N THR A 127 -12.13 7.15 -16.12
CA THR A 127 -12.55 6.07 -15.20
C THR A 127 -13.96 6.30 -14.65
N MET A 128 -14.41 7.56 -14.56
CA MET A 128 -15.75 7.93 -14.07
C MET A 128 -16.49 8.83 -15.04
N GLN A 129 -17.75 8.53 -15.33
CA GLN A 129 -18.60 9.39 -16.16
C GLN A 129 -19.88 9.78 -15.43
N ILE A 130 -20.29 11.04 -15.56
CA ILE A 130 -21.56 11.53 -15.00
C ILE A 130 -22.57 11.66 -16.15
N ALA A 131 -23.72 11.02 -16.00
CA ALA A 131 -24.85 11.15 -16.93
C ALA A 131 -26.14 11.34 -16.13
N ASP A 132 -26.81 12.48 -16.31
CA ASP A 132 -28.15 12.81 -15.77
C ASP A 132 -28.41 12.30 -14.34
N ASP A 133 -27.50 12.60 -13.40
CA ASP A 133 -27.54 12.22 -11.97
C ASP A 133 -27.11 10.78 -11.61
N THR A 134 -26.55 10.07 -12.58
CA THR A 134 -25.93 8.75 -12.40
C THR A 134 -24.42 8.84 -12.59
N LEU A 135 -23.67 8.27 -11.65
CA LEU A 135 -22.23 8.05 -11.74
C LEU A 135 -21.99 6.67 -12.34
N ILE A 136 -21.25 6.65 -13.44
CA ILE A 136 -20.89 5.46 -14.20
C ILE A 136 -19.42 5.18 -13.96
N LEU A 137 -19.08 4.00 -13.43
CA LEU A 137 -17.70 3.54 -13.30
C LEU A 137 -17.33 2.70 -14.52
N VAL A 138 -16.26 3.09 -15.21
CA VAL A 138 -15.71 2.38 -16.36
C VAL A 138 -14.48 1.61 -15.88
N ASP A 139 -14.53 0.28 -15.96
CA ASP A 139 -13.35 -0.52 -15.66
C ASP A 139 -12.33 -0.39 -16.81
N MET A 140 -11.13 0.06 -16.47
CA MET A 140 -10.01 0.17 -17.40
C MET A 140 -9.16 -1.11 -17.40
N SER A 141 -9.58 -2.17 -16.69
CA SER A 141 -8.87 -3.46 -16.64
C SER A 141 -8.73 -4.18 -17.99
N ASP A 142 -9.51 -3.79 -19.00
CA ASP A 142 -9.48 -4.35 -20.36
C ASP A 142 -8.62 -3.54 -21.36
N ALA A 143 -7.86 -2.52 -20.92
CA ALA A 143 -7.08 -1.66 -21.81
C ALA A 143 -5.62 -2.07 -22.04
N TYR A 144 -5.10 -3.16 -21.43
CA TYR A 144 -3.74 -3.69 -21.69
C TYR A 144 -3.63 -5.21 -21.49
#